data_AF-A0A9W6W5F1-F1
#
_entry.id   AF-A0A9W6W5F1-F1
#
_cell.length_a   1.000
_cell.length_b   1.000
_cell.length_c   1.000
_cell.angle_alpha   90.00
_cell.angle_beta   90.00
_cell.angle_gamma   90.00
#
_symmetry.space_group_name_H-M   'P 1'
#
loop_
_entity.id
_entity.type
_entity.pdbx_description
1 polymer ?
#
loop_
_entity_poly.entity_id
_entity_poly.type
_entity_poly.pdbx_seq_one_letter_code
_entity_poly.pdbx_strand_id
1 'polypeptide(L)'
;MSESKIAVASLTVSALSFFLSAGVSAIALRNSRMSEVNLLATLREDWKDLNRSWHRSILTVNGPGDYYSYADQDLCDEYDTYIARLASGELTEEEGAILSRPWIEAINDVVSFFGIVATYVLRGQISAQNAYVIFGAEVARRSKIVRELLDEEPSGRFPGSQPAKFSDEETSAGAWWQDQRMHAGQYGGRNQRILCLQDIIWSQAARLQDLYMYEIEAAARIKREHGSGSRARNRVRRLCRQLGGSYLTSLRLQWQLTNSEVVRPDLNSGTFVYDFDPDSEVPEDLRITRWRRLSIFAKDL
;
A
#
# COMPACT_ATOMS: atom_id res chain seq x y z
N MET A 1 32.79 -8.69 62.45
CA MET A 1 31.66 -7.73 62.33
C MET A 1 31.79 -6.75 61.14
N SER A 2 32.89 -6.74 60.38
CA SER A 2 33.05 -5.84 59.21
C SER A 2 32.54 -6.41 57.90
N GLU A 3 32.67 -7.72 57.65
CA GLU A 3 32.31 -8.32 56.36
C GLU A 3 30.79 -8.30 56.05
N SER A 4 29.93 -8.48 57.06
CA SER A 4 28.47 -8.44 56.85
C SER A 4 27.97 -7.05 56.47
N LYS A 5 28.59 -5.98 56.99
CA LYS A 5 28.23 -4.59 56.64
C LYS A 5 28.61 -4.24 55.21
N ILE A 6 29.74 -4.77 54.73
CA ILE A 6 30.22 -4.57 53.36
C ILE A 6 29.32 -5.31 52.35
N ALA A 7 28.89 -6.54 52.67
CA ALA A 7 27.99 -7.31 51.82
C ALA A 7 26.60 -6.65 51.68
N VAL A 8 26.04 -6.15 52.78
CA VAL A 8 24.74 -5.44 52.76
C VAL A 8 24.83 -4.13 51.98
N ALA A 9 25.91 -3.36 52.15
CA ALA A 9 26.13 -2.13 51.39
C ALA A 9 26.24 -2.40 49.87
N SER A 10 27.01 -3.42 49.47
CA SER A 10 27.14 -3.83 48.07
C SER A 10 25.79 -4.22 47.45
N LEU A 11 24.99 -5.01 48.17
CA LEU A 11 23.66 -5.43 47.71
C LEU A 11 22.71 -4.24 47.51
N THR A 12 22.73 -3.27 48.43
CA THR A 12 21.88 -2.07 48.33
C THR A 12 22.27 -1.17 47.15
N VAL A 13 23.55 -1.02 46.86
CA VAL A 13 24.05 -0.23 45.72
C VAL A 13 23.70 -0.91 44.39
N SER A 14 23.84 -2.24 44.29
CA SER A 14 23.44 -2.99 43.10
C SER A 14 21.93 -2.95 42.87
N ALA A 15 21.13 -3.09 43.92
CA ALA A 15 19.68 -3.00 43.83
C ALA A 15 19.23 -1.60 43.38
N LEU A 16 19.79 -0.54 43.99
CA LEU A 16 19.48 0.84 43.62
C LEU A 16 19.86 1.15 42.17
N SER A 17 21.02 0.67 41.71
CA SER A 17 21.47 0.82 40.32
C SER A 17 20.55 0.10 39.34
N PHE A 18 20.06 -1.09 39.69
CA PHE A 18 19.08 -1.83 38.89
C PHE A 18 17.75 -1.08 38.78
N PHE A 19 17.22 -0.55 39.89
CA PHE A 19 15.97 0.21 39.89
C PHE A 19 16.08 1.53 39.11
N LEU A 20 17.22 2.24 39.22
CA LEU A 20 17.47 3.45 38.43
C LEU A 20 17.57 3.14 36.93
N SER A 21 18.28 2.07 36.55
CA SER A 21 18.38 1.64 35.15
C SER A 21 17.01 1.19 34.59
N ALA A 22 16.23 0.43 35.35
CA ALA A 22 14.88 0.03 35.00
C ALA A 22 13.94 1.23 34.89
N GLY A 23 14.05 2.22 35.79
CA GLY A 23 13.28 3.46 35.78
C GLY A 23 13.59 4.34 34.56
N VAL A 24 14.87 4.55 34.24
CA VAL A 24 15.29 5.28 33.03
C VAL A 24 14.81 4.56 31.77
N SER A 25 14.92 3.23 31.73
CA SER A 25 14.44 2.42 30.62
C SER A 25 12.92 2.52 30.45
N ALA A 26 12.16 2.50 31.55
CA ALA A 26 10.70 2.65 31.53
C ALA A 26 10.27 4.05 31.05
N ILE A 27 10.96 5.10 31.49
CA ILE A 27 10.71 6.48 31.02
C ILE A 27 11.07 6.62 29.53
N ALA A 28 12.19 6.06 29.09
CA ALA A 28 12.58 6.05 27.68
C ALA A 28 11.56 5.29 26.81
N LEU A 29 11.07 4.14 27.27
CA LEU A 29 10.01 3.38 26.61
C LEU A 29 8.71 4.17 26.54
N ARG A 30 8.32 4.85 27.63
CA ARG A 30 7.12 5.69 27.66
C ARG A 30 7.23 6.87 26.70
N ASN A 31 8.36 7.57 26.70
CA ASN A 31 8.61 8.69 25.80
C ASN A 31 8.64 8.24 24.34
N SER A 32 9.24 7.07 24.07
CA SER A 32 9.21 6.46 22.73
C SER A 32 7.79 6.10 22.29
N ARG A 33 6.95 5.56 23.19
CA ARG A 33 5.54 5.26 22.88
C ARG A 33 4.73 6.53 22.64
N MET A 34 4.91 7.57 23.45
CA MET A 34 4.22 8.86 23.26
C MET A 34 4.65 9.52 21.95
N SER A 35 5.94 9.47 21.62
CA SER A 35 6.48 9.95 20.34
C SER A 35 5.89 9.17 19.15
N GLU A 36 5.81 7.84 19.26
CA GLU A 36 5.17 7.01 18.23
C GLU A 36 3.67 7.35 18.09
N VAL A 37 2.93 7.48 19.18
CA VAL A 37 1.50 7.85 19.15
C VAL A 37 1.30 9.21 18.50
N ASN A 38 2.10 10.22 18.85
CA ASN A 38 2.01 11.55 18.25
C ASN A 38 2.35 11.50 16.76
N LEU A 39 3.41 10.79 16.37
CA LEU A 39 3.78 10.60 14.96
C LEU A 39 2.64 9.93 14.18
N LEU A 40 2.02 8.90 14.74
CA LEU A 40 0.88 8.24 14.10
C LEU A 40 -0.34 9.14 13.99
N ALA A 41 -0.62 9.97 15.00
CA ALA A 41 -1.71 10.94 14.94
C ALA A 41 -1.46 11.95 13.80
N THR A 42 -0.25 12.50 13.71
CA THR A 42 0.16 13.42 12.63
C THR A 42 0.02 12.77 11.27
N LEU A 43 0.60 11.58 11.06
CA LEU A 43 0.53 10.91 9.75
C LEU A 43 -0.89 10.52 9.35
N ARG A 44 -1.76 10.20 10.31
CA ARG A 44 -3.17 9.93 10.01
C ARG A 44 -3.91 11.20 9.61
N GLU A 45 -3.59 12.33 10.20
CA GLU A 45 -4.18 13.60 9.81
C GLU A 45 -3.67 14.04 8.44
N ASP A 46 -2.36 13.99 8.22
CA ASP A 46 -1.74 14.26 6.91
C ASP A 46 -2.37 13.39 5.80
N TRP A 47 -2.61 12.10 6.07
CA TRP A 47 -3.25 11.22 5.10
C TRP A 47 -4.69 11.63 4.78
N LYS A 48 -5.47 12.06 5.78
CA LYS A 48 -6.84 12.56 5.54
C LYS A 48 -6.82 13.85 4.73
N ASP A 49 -5.89 14.76 5.03
CA ASP A 49 -5.75 16.02 4.31
C ASP A 49 -5.39 15.77 2.83
N LEU A 50 -4.74 14.64 2.54
CA LEU A 50 -4.42 14.19 1.19
C LEU A 50 -5.57 13.47 0.46
N ASN A 51 -6.76 13.31 1.06
CA ASN A 51 -7.86 12.55 0.46
C ASN A 51 -8.24 13.05 -0.95
N ARG A 52 -8.30 14.37 -1.16
CA ARG A 52 -8.58 14.94 -2.49
C ARG A 52 -7.43 14.67 -3.47
N SER A 53 -6.18 14.82 -3.03
CA SER A 53 -5.00 14.53 -3.86
C SER A 53 -4.91 13.05 -4.24
N TRP A 54 -5.29 12.17 -3.32
CA TRP A 54 -5.40 10.74 -3.58
C TRP A 54 -6.43 10.41 -4.66
N HIS A 55 -7.66 10.94 -4.54
CA HIS A 55 -8.68 10.74 -5.58
C HIS A 55 -8.29 11.35 -6.93
N ARG A 56 -7.64 12.52 -6.94
CA ARG A 56 -7.09 13.09 -8.18
C ARG A 56 -6.06 12.17 -8.81
N SER A 57 -5.18 11.58 -8.00
CA SER A 57 -4.19 10.62 -8.48
C SER A 57 -4.83 9.36 -9.07
N ILE A 58 -5.89 8.84 -8.45
CA ILE A 58 -6.66 7.70 -8.98
C ILE A 58 -7.28 8.06 -10.34
N LEU A 59 -7.93 9.22 -10.44
CA LEU A 59 -8.58 9.67 -11.68
C LEU A 59 -7.58 9.89 -12.81
N THR A 60 -6.40 10.45 -12.52
CA THR A 60 -5.32 10.57 -13.52
C THR A 60 -4.93 9.20 -14.08
N VAL A 61 -4.94 8.16 -13.25
CA VAL A 61 -4.51 6.82 -13.64
C VAL A 61 -5.61 6.07 -14.40
N ASN A 62 -6.83 6.03 -13.85
CA ASN A 62 -7.90 5.16 -14.31
C ASN A 62 -9.04 5.90 -15.07
N GLY A 63 -9.12 7.22 -14.95
CA GLY A 63 -10.26 8.01 -15.40
C GLY A 63 -11.51 7.86 -14.51
N PRO A 64 -12.57 8.65 -14.76
CA PRO A 64 -13.78 8.69 -13.94
C PRO A 64 -14.72 7.51 -14.19
N GLY A 65 -14.59 6.83 -15.33
CA GLY A 65 -15.42 5.67 -15.69
C GLY A 65 -14.97 4.34 -15.09
N ASP A 66 -13.83 4.30 -14.39
CA ASP A 66 -13.36 3.08 -13.75
C ASP A 66 -14.14 2.81 -12.46
N TYR A 67 -14.61 1.58 -12.31
CA TYR A 67 -15.28 1.08 -11.12
C TYR A 67 -14.49 1.32 -9.81
N TYR A 68 -13.17 1.48 -9.89
CA TYR A 68 -12.29 1.73 -8.74
C TYR A 68 -12.00 3.22 -8.47
N SER A 69 -12.54 4.13 -9.27
CA SER A 69 -12.49 5.58 -9.05
C SER A 69 -13.64 6.01 -8.13
N TYR A 70 -13.43 5.85 -6.81
CA TYR A 70 -14.40 6.29 -5.78
C TYR A 70 -14.31 7.79 -5.51
N ALA A 71 -14.08 8.59 -6.55
CA ALA A 71 -14.05 10.03 -6.45
C ALA A 71 -15.48 10.58 -6.33
N ASP A 72 -15.64 11.66 -5.56
CA ASP A 72 -16.91 12.40 -5.53
C ASP A 72 -17.27 12.91 -6.93
N GLN A 73 -18.57 12.99 -7.25
CA GLN A 73 -19.04 13.42 -8.57
C GLN A 73 -18.44 14.76 -9.00
N ASP A 74 -18.33 15.72 -8.07
CA ASP A 74 -17.72 17.03 -8.33
C ASP A 74 -16.27 16.92 -8.84
N LEU A 75 -15.51 15.93 -8.34
CA LEU A 75 -14.13 15.69 -8.76
C LEU A 75 -14.06 14.96 -10.11
N CYS A 76 -15.02 14.07 -10.39
CA CYS A 76 -15.18 13.46 -11.71
C CYS A 76 -15.50 14.52 -12.76
N ASP A 77 -16.43 15.44 -12.47
CA ASP A 77 -16.81 16.54 -13.36
C ASP A 77 -15.63 17.52 -13.58
N GLU A 78 -14.85 17.78 -12.52
CA GLU A 78 -13.59 18.54 -12.60
C GLU A 78 -12.60 17.87 -13.56
N TYR A 79 -12.43 16.54 -13.46
CA TYR A 79 -11.54 15.77 -14.33
C TYR A 79 -12.02 15.74 -15.78
N ASP A 80 -13.31 15.53 -16.02
CA ASP A 80 -13.87 15.52 -17.37
C ASP A 80 -13.71 16.89 -18.05
N THR A 81 -13.95 17.98 -17.31
CA THR A 81 -13.71 19.35 -17.78
C THR A 81 -12.23 19.55 -18.10
N TYR A 82 -11.34 19.08 -17.23
CA TYR A 82 -9.89 19.15 -17.39
C TYR A 82 -9.43 18.43 -18.67
N ILE A 83 -9.82 17.17 -18.87
CA ILE A 83 -9.45 16.38 -20.04
C ILE A 83 -10.06 16.96 -21.32
N ALA A 84 -11.32 17.39 -21.29
CA ALA A 84 -11.95 18.03 -22.45
C ALA A 84 -11.19 19.30 -22.89
N ARG A 85 -10.73 20.11 -21.93
CA ARG A 85 -9.91 21.30 -22.22
C ARG A 85 -8.54 20.94 -22.78
N LEU A 86 -7.85 19.95 -22.23
CA LEU A 86 -6.57 19.47 -22.78
C LEU A 86 -6.71 18.92 -24.20
N ALA A 87 -7.77 18.14 -24.45
CA ALA A 87 -8.04 17.50 -25.73
C ALA A 87 -8.57 18.48 -26.81
N SER A 88 -9.01 19.68 -26.43
CA SER A 88 -9.55 20.68 -27.37
C SER A 88 -8.55 21.11 -28.46
N GLY A 89 -7.24 21.04 -28.18
CA GLY A 89 -6.19 21.55 -29.07
C GLY A 89 -6.09 23.07 -29.13
N GLU A 90 -6.88 23.79 -28.34
CA GLU A 90 -6.90 25.25 -28.28
C GLU A 90 -5.88 25.83 -27.32
N LEU A 91 -5.32 25.00 -26.42
CA LEU A 91 -4.39 25.43 -25.38
C LEU A 91 -2.96 25.48 -25.91
N THR A 92 -2.26 26.57 -25.58
CA THR A 92 -0.80 26.59 -25.65
C THR A 92 -0.17 25.62 -24.64
N GLU A 93 1.11 25.29 -24.81
CA GLU A 93 1.84 24.45 -23.86
C GLU A 93 1.85 25.04 -22.44
N GLU A 94 2.03 26.37 -22.32
CA GLU A 94 2.01 27.07 -21.03
C GLU A 94 0.65 26.98 -20.34
N GLU A 95 -0.44 27.17 -21.09
CA GLU A 95 -1.80 27.04 -20.56
C GLU A 95 -2.11 25.60 -20.16
N GLY A 96 -1.68 24.62 -20.96
CA GLY A 96 -1.77 23.20 -20.63
C GLY A 96 -1.01 22.85 -19.34
N ALA A 97 0.17 23.46 -19.14
CA ALA A 97 0.97 23.27 -17.93
C ALA A 97 0.33 23.87 -16.69
N ILE A 98 -0.23 25.07 -16.79
CA ILE A 98 -0.98 25.71 -15.69
C ILE A 98 -2.22 24.87 -15.34
N LEU A 99 -2.95 24.41 -16.36
CA LEU A 99 -4.16 23.61 -16.19
C LEU A 99 -3.87 22.24 -15.54
N SER A 100 -2.74 21.61 -15.87
CA SER A 100 -2.37 20.29 -15.36
C SER A 100 -1.73 20.31 -13.98
N ARG A 101 -1.22 21.47 -13.55
CA ARG A 101 -0.47 21.63 -12.28
C ARG A 101 -1.18 21.03 -11.06
N PRO A 102 -2.49 21.26 -10.81
CA PRO A 102 -3.15 20.70 -9.63
C PRO A 102 -3.22 19.17 -9.61
N TRP A 103 -3.16 18.52 -10.77
CA TRP A 103 -3.15 17.05 -10.90
C TRP A 103 -1.74 16.48 -10.70
N ILE A 104 -0.73 17.17 -11.22
CA ILE A 104 0.69 16.81 -11.00
C ILE A 104 1.05 16.97 -9.52
N GLU A 105 0.67 18.09 -8.90
CA GLU A 105 0.89 18.35 -7.48
C GLU A 105 0.23 17.28 -6.61
N ALA A 106 -1.01 16.90 -6.93
CA ALA A 106 -1.71 15.83 -6.22
C ALA A 106 -0.96 14.49 -6.24
N ILE A 107 -0.40 14.09 -7.39
CA ILE A 107 0.43 12.89 -7.51
C ILE A 107 1.69 13.02 -6.67
N ASN A 108 2.40 14.14 -6.79
CA ASN A 108 3.63 14.40 -6.05
C ASN A 108 3.44 14.38 -4.54
N ASP A 109 2.31 14.93 -4.05
CA ASP A 109 1.97 14.95 -2.63
C ASP A 109 1.75 13.52 -2.11
N VAL A 110 0.94 12.72 -2.81
CA VAL A 110 0.67 11.31 -2.45
C VAL A 110 1.95 10.49 -2.47
N VAL A 111 2.74 10.58 -3.55
CA VAL A 111 4.00 9.84 -3.71
C VAL A 111 5.00 10.27 -2.64
N SER A 112 5.08 11.56 -2.32
CA SER A 112 5.95 12.07 -1.26
C SER A 112 5.52 11.54 0.11
N PHE A 113 4.23 11.55 0.41
CA PHE A 113 3.68 11.02 1.65
C PHE A 113 3.93 9.52 1.80
N PHE A 114 3.66 8.72 0.77
CA PHE A 114 4.01 7.30 0.76
C PHE A 114 5.51 7.09 0.97
N GLY A 115 6.37 7.90 0.35
CA GLY A 115 7.82 7.85 0.56
C GLY A 115 8.23 8.13 2.01
N ILE A 116 7.56 9.07 2.67
CA ILE A 116 7.77 9.41 4.08
C ILE A 116 7.37 8.22 4.97
N VAL A 117 6.15 7.70 4.83
CA VAL A 117 5.66 6.57 5.63
C VAL A 117 6.51 5.32 5.40
N ALA A 118 6.87 5.04 4.14
CA ALA A 118 7.76 3.94 3.80
C ALA A 118 9.10 4.04 4.53
N THR A 119 9.66 5.26 4.62
CA THR A 119 10.93 5.49 5.32
C THR A 119 10.80 5.23 6.82
N TYR A 120 9.71 5.68 7.46
CA TYR A 120 9.44 5.39 8.87
C TYR A 120 9.28 3.89 9.15
N VAL A 121 8.57 3.17 8.26
CA VAL A 121 8.39 1.72 8.38
C VAL A 121 9.71 0.97 8.22
N LEU A 122 10.49 1.30 7.19
CA LEU A 122 11.78 0.64 6.90
C LEU A 122 12.85 0.92 7.98
N ARG A 123 12.78 2.08 8.64
CA ARG A 123 13.61 2.41 9.81
C ARG A 123 13.14 1.72 11.10
N GLY A 124 11.92 1.18 11.11
CA GLY A 124 11.31 0.57 12.29
C GLY A 124 10.76 1.57 13.30
N GLN A 125 10.55 2.83 12.88
CA GLN A 125 9.93 3.88 13.69
C GLN A 125 8.41 3.72 13.72
N ILE A 126 7.84 3.07 12.70
CA ILE A 126 6.42 2.72 12.62
C ILE A 126 6.32 1.23 12.28
N SER A 127 5.43 0.53 12.98
CA SER A 127 5.14 -0.86 12.66
C SER A 127 4.30 -0.97 11.37
N ALA A 128 4.40 -2.07 10.65
CA ALA A 128 3.58 -2.27 9.46
C ALA A 128 2.07 -2.30 9.77
N GLN A 129 1.67 -2.76 10.96
CA GLN A 129 0.27 -2.68 11.39
C GLN A 129 -0.18 -1.22 11.48
N ASN A 130 0.66 -0.35 12.03
CA ASN A 130 0.36 1.07 12.13
C ASN A 130 0.34 1.75 10.75
N ALA A 131 1.23 1.35 9.83
CA ALA A 131 1.14 1.78 8.44
C ALA A 131 -0.19 1.37 7.79
N TYR A 132 -0.65 0.13 8.03
CA TYR A 132 -1.96 -0.32 7.58
C TYR A 132 -3.11 0.47 8.22
N VAL A 133 -3.00 0.87 9.49
CA VAL A 133 -4.01 1.73 10.15
C VAL A 133 -4.08 3.14 9.55
N ILE A 134 -2.96 3.66 9.02
CA ILE A 134 -2.95 4.96 8.33
C ILE A 134 -3.75 4.87 7.02
N PHE A 135 -3.43 3.88 6.18
CA PHE A 135 -3.96 3.81 4.81
C PHE A 135 -5.24 2.98 4.64
N GLY A 136 -5.47 2.01 5.53
CA GLY A 136 -6.57 1.05 5.46
C GLY A 136 -6.48 0.07 4.28
N ALA A 137 -7.59 -0.65 4.07
CA ALA A 137 -7.76 -1.58 2.95
C ALA A 137 -7.79 -0.88 1.59
N GLU A 138 -8.06 0.43 1.58
CA GLU A 138 -8.25 1.20 0.36
C GLU A 138 -7.01 1.23 -0.52
N VAL A 139 -5.87 1.61 0.06
CA VAL A 139 -4.57 1.63 -0.63
C VAL A 139 -4.10 0.22 -0.96
N ALA A 140 -4.42 -0.76 -0.11
CA ALA A 140 -4.13 -2.17 -0.40
C ALA A 140 -4.79 -2.57 -1.72
N ARG A 141 -6.13 -2.46 -1.79
CA ARG A 141 -6.96 -2.83 -2.95
C ARG A 141 -6.57 -2.08 -4.24
N ARG A 142 -6.00 -0.88 -4.10
CA ARG A 142 -5.53 -0.05 -5.22
C ARG A 142 -4.04 -0.17 -5.51
N SER A 143 -3.46 -1.35 -5.22
CA SER A 143 -2.03 -1.61 -5.46
C SER A 143 -1.59 -1.37 -6.90
N LYS A 144 -2.46 -1.62 -7.88
CA LYS A 144 -2.24 -1.32 -9.30
C LYS A 144 -2.02 0.18 -9.53
N ILE A 145 -2.92 1.02 -9.04
CA ILE A 145 -2.82 2.49 -9.17
C ILE A 145 -1.51 2.99 -8.58
N VAL A 146 -1.12 2.51 -7.39
CA VAL A 146 0.15 2.90 -6.77
C VAL A 146 1.34 2.49 -7.65
N ARG A 147 1.32 1.34 -8.31
CA ARG A 147 2.41 0.89 -9.21
C ARG A 147 2.47 1.72 -10.49
N GLU A 148 1.33 2.09 -11.05
CA GLU A 148 1.25 2.95 -12.23
C GLU A 148 1.71 4.38 -11.94
N LEU A 149 1.42 4.92 -10.74
CA LEU A 149 1.96 6.22 -10.29
C LEU A 149 3.49 6.23 -10.15
N LEU A 150 4.11 5.06 -9.95
CA LEU A 150 5.56 4.91 -9.79
C LEU A 150 6.29 4.54 -11.08
N ASP A 151 5.58 4.40 -12.19
CA ASP A 151 6.12 3.98 -13.48
C ASP A 151 6.89 2.65 -13.42
N GLU A 152 6.51 1.75 -12.51
CA GLU A 152 7.12 0.40 -12.39
C GLU A 152 6.33 -0.66 -13.16
N GLU A 153 5.12 -0.33 -13.58
CA GLU A 153 4.36 -1.01 -14.61
C GLU A 153 3.97 0.03 -15.66
N PRO A 154 4.90 0.43 -16.56
CA PRO A 154 4.50 1.20 -17.73
C PRO A 154 3.55 0.29 -18.48
N SER A 155 2.25 0.61 -18.42
CA SER A 155 1.21 -0.20 -19.03
C SER A 155 1.41 -0.17 -20.54
N GLY A 156 2.24 -1.09 -21.04
CA GLY A 156 2.01 -1.71 -22.32
C GLY A 156 0.65 -2.40 -22.24
N ARG A 157 -0.41 -1.69 -22.64
CA ARG A 157 -1.67 -2.24 -23.15
C ARG A 157 -2.26 -3.38 -22.30
N PHE A 158 -2.88 -3.07 -21.17
CA PHE A 158 -4.00 -3.92 -20.72
C PHE A 158 -5.25 -3.51 -21.51
N PRO A 159 -6.01 -4.46 -22.08
CA PRO A 159 -7.23 -4.16 -22.82
C PRO A 159 -8.28 -3.65 -21.84
N GLY A 160 -8.48 -2.33 -21.81
CA GLY A 160 -9.45 -1.65 -20.94
C GLY A 160 -8.90 -0.42 -20.21
N SER A 161 -7.59 -0.36 -19.95
CA SER A 161 -6.92 0.88 -19.52
C SER A 161 -6.53 1.67 -20.76
N GLN A 162 -7.53 2.15 -21.51
CA GLN A 162 -7.24 3.23 -22.44
C GLN A 162 -6.95 4.45 -21.57
N PRO A 163 -5.73 5.05 -21.61
CA PRO A 163 -5.60 6.42 -21.13
C PRO A 163 -6.71 7.23 -21.79
N ALA A 164 -7.42 8.04 -21.01
CA ALA A 164 -8.62 8.75 -21.44
C ALA A 164 -8.49 9.25 -22.88
N LYS A 165 -9.10 8.54 -23.85
CA LYS A 165 -9.27 8.87 -25.28
C LYS A 165 -8.32 9.95 -25.84
N PHE A 166 -7.02 9.75 -25.79
CA PHE A 166 -6.11 10.49 -26.66
C PHE A 166 -5.91 9.59 -27.89
N SER A 167 -6.70 9.82 -28.94
CA SER A 167 -6.43 9.23 -30.25
C SER A 167 -5.09 9.74 -30.77
N ASP A 168 -4.42 8.96 -31.62
CA ASP A 168 -3.06 9.12 -32.15
C ASP A 168 -2.72 10.46 -32.87
N GLU A 169 -3.58 11.48 -32.81
CA GLU A 169 -3.38 12.85 -33.30
C GLU A 169 -3.14 13.83 -32.12
N GLU A 170 -2.21 13.50 -31.24
CA GLU A 170 -2.00 14.23 -29.97
C GLU A 170 -1.68 15.72 -30.17
N THR A 171 -2.50 16.57 -29.55
CA THR A 171 -2.21 17.99 -29.35
C THR A 171 -0.97 18.12 -28.46
N SER A 172 -0.17 19.17 -28.69
CA SER A 172 1.08 19.39 -27.94
C SER A 172 0.89 19.37 -26.41
N ALA A 173 -0.26 19.84 -25.93
CA ALA A 173 -0.61 19.84 -24.50
C ALA A 173 -0.94 18.43 -23.94
N GLY A 174 -1.54 17.54 -24.75
CA GLY A 174 -1.84 16.16 -24.35
C GLY A 174 -0.58 15.30 -24.26
N ALA A 175 0.32 15.43 -25.25
CA ALA A 175 1.62 14.77 -25.24
C ALA A 175 2.50 15.25 -24.07
N TRP A 176 2.53 16.57 -23.81
CA TRP A 176 3.21 17.15 -22.64
C TRP A 176 2.64 16.60 -21.33
N TRP A 177 1.33 16.47 -21.21
CA TRP A 177 0.70 15.91 -20.01
C TRP A 177 1.13 14.46 -19.75
N GLN A 178 1.16 13.62 -20.79
CA GLN A 178 1.65 12.25 -20.66
C GLN A 178 3.11 12.22 -20.23
N ASP A 179 3.96 13.03 -20.87
CA ASP A 179 5.39 13.14 -20.53
C ASP A 179 5.59 13.57 -19.05
N GLN A 180 4.88 14.61 -18.61
CA GLN A 180 5.00 15.11 -17.25
C GLN A 180 4.42 14.16 -16.20
N ARG A 181 3.33 13.45 -16.52
CA ARG A 181 2.81 12.37 -15.67
C ARG A 181 3.87 11.29 -15.45
N MET A 182 4.61 10.93 -16.50
CA MET A 182 5.70 9.94 -16.41
C MET A 182 6.85 10.45 -15.55
N HIS A 183 7.17 11.75 -15.62
CA HIS A 183 8.24 12.35 -14.81
C HIS A 183 7.87 12.58 -13.34
N ALA A 184 6.60 12.84 -13.01
CA ALA A 184 6.14 13.02 -11.64
C ALA A 184 6.37 11.77 -10.76
N GLY A 185 6.50 10.59 -11.36
CA GLY A 185 6.81 9.34 -10.65
C GLY A 185 8.31 9.06 -10.45
N GLN A 186 9.22 9.76 -11.12
CA GLN A 186 10.65 9.39 -11.17
C GLN A 186 11.46 9.94 -9.99
N TYR A 187 11.38 9.26 -8.84
CA TYR A 187 12.18 9.63 -7.67
C TYR A 187 13.16 8.52 -7.28
N GLY A 188 14.44 8.73 -7.60
CA GLY A 188 15.56 7.84 -7.31
C GLY A 188 15.50 7.21 -5.90
N GLY A 189 15.39 5.89 -5.84
CA GLY A 189 15.28 5.10 -4.60
C GLY A 189 14.00 5.31 -3.77
N ARG A 190 13.18 6.33 -4.05
CA ARG A 190 11.86 6.54 -3.41
C ARG A 190 10.84 5.53 -3.93
N ASN A 191 10.79 5.25 -5.23
CA ASN A 191 9.83 4.30 -5.81
C ASN A 191 9.98 2.92 -5.19
N GLN A 192 11.22 2.46 -5.02
CA GLN A 192 11.51 1.18 -4.37
C GLN A 192 11.05 1.15 -2.91
N ARG A 193 11.10 2.28 -2.18
CA ARG A 193 10.56 2.38 -0.81
C ARG A 193 9.04 2.30 -0.82
N ILE A 194 8.38 3.00 -1.75
CA ILE A 194 6.92 3.00 -1.88
C ILE A 194 6.42 1.62 -2.29
N LEU A 195 7.08 0.95 -3.24
CA LEU A 195 6.77 -0.44 -3.59
C LEU A 195 6.90 -1.37 -2.37
N CYS A 196 7.94 -1.21 -1.56
CA CYS A 196 8.06 -1.95 -0.30
C CYS A 196 6.88 -1.67 0.65
N LEU A 197 6.50 -0.40 0.80
CA LEU A 197 5.34 -0.03 1.62
C LEU A 197 4.06 -0.68 1.08
N GLN A 198 3.86 -0.67 -0.23
CA GLN A 198 2.70 -1.30 -0.86
C GLN A 198 2.66 -2.82 -0.61
N ASP A 199 3.78 -3.51 -0.79
CA ASP A 199 3.89 -4.95 -0.50
C ASP A 199 3.60 -5.23 0.99
N ILE A 200 4.06 -4.34 1.89
CA ILE A 200 3.82 -4.42 3.34
C ILE A 200 2.33 -4.22 3.67
N ILE A 201 1.67 -3.21 3.10
CA ILE A 201 0.24 -2.93 3.29
C ILE A 201 -0.60 -4.11 2.77
N TRP A 202 -0.28 -4.62 1.58
CA TRP A 202 -0.94 -5.79 1.01
C TRP A 202 -0.79 -7.03 1.90
N SER A 203 0.39 -7.25 2.48
CA SER A 203 0.61 -8.34 3.43
C SER A 203 -0.22 -8.21 4.71
N GLN A 204 -0.50 -6.98 5.16
CA GLN A 204 -1.38 -6.76 6.30
C GLN A 204 -2.84 -7.00 5.93
N ALA A 205 -3.29 -6.53 4.77
CA ALA A 205 -4.64 -6.79 4.28
C ALA A 205 -4.90 -8.30 4.15
N ALA A 206 -3.95 -9.05 3.59
CA ALA A 206 -4.04 -10.52 3.50
C ALA A 206 -4.07 -11.19 4.88
N ARG A 207 -3.24 -10.73 5.83
CA ARG A 207 -3.24 -11.23 7.21
C ARG A 207 -4.57 -11.01 7.92
N LEU A 208 -5.20 -9.87 7.67
CA LEU A 208 -6.48 -9.47 8.27
C LEU A 208 -7.70 -9.98 7.50
N GLN A 209 -7.48 -10.67 6.36
CA GLN A 209 -8.54 -11.12 5.45
C GLN A 209 -9.42 -9.97 4.92
N ASP A 210 -8.84 -8.77 4.76
CA ASP A 210 -9.53 -7.60 4.18
C ASP A 210 -9.56 -7.63 2.64
N LEU A 211 -9.01 -8.70 2.04
CA LEU A 211 -9.01 -9.01 0.61
C LEU A 211 -9.81 -10.28 0.38
N TYR A 212 -10.37 -10.44 -0.82
CA TYR A 212 -11.09 -11.67 -1.13
C TYR A 212 -10.11 -12.85 -1.25
N MET A 213 -10.53 -14.05 -0.81
CA MET A 213 -9.65 -15.23 -0.81
C MET A 213 -9.07 -15.52 -2.21
N TYR A 214 -9.89 -15.41 -3.26
CA TYR A 214 -9.43 -15.60 -4.64
C TYR A 214 -8.32 -14.61 -5.05
N GLU A 215 -8.32 -13.38 -4.54
CA GLU A 215 -7.27 -12.38 -4.80
C GLU A 215 -5.97 -12.76 -4.10
N ILE A 216 -6.06 -13.25 -2.86
CA ILE A 216 -4.91 -13.71 -2.08
C ILE A 216 -4.29 -14.94 -2.76
N GLU A 217 -5.12 -15.90 -3.19
CA GLU A 217 -4.68 -17.11 -3.89
C GLU A 217 -4.03 -16.81 -5.23
N ALA A 218 -4.67 -15.97 -6.06
CA ALA A 218 -4.12 -15.55 -7.34
C ALA A 218 -2.78 -14.82 -7.17
N ALA A 219 -2.70 -13.88 -6.21
CA ALA A 219 -1.47 -13.16 -5.93
C ALA A 219 -0.37 -14.10 -5.38
N ALA A 220 -0.73 -15.05 -4.52
CA ALA A 220 0.22 -16.04 -3.98
C ALA A 220 0.76 -16.97 -5.08
N ARG A 221 -0.08 -17.39 -6.03
CA ARG A 221 0.32 -18.17 -7.21
C ARG A 221 1.32 -17.38 -8.07
N ILE A 222 0.97 -16.17 -8.48
CA ILE A 222 1.83 -15.28 -9.28
C ILE A 222 3.17 -15.03 -8.57
N LYS A 223 3.15 -14.82 -7.24
CA LYS A 223 4.37 -14.62 -6.45
C LYS A 223 5.29 -15.83 -6.42
N ARG A 224 4.72 -17.04 -6.38
CA ARG A 224 5.48 -18.30 -6.43
C ARG A 224 6.06 -18.53 -7.82
N GLU A 225 5.26 -18.34 -8.87
CA GLU A 225 5.67 -18.57 -10.26
C GLU A 225 6.76 -17.59 -10.70
N HIS A 226 6.61 -16.29 -10.42
CA HIS A 226 7.53 -15.25 -10.89
C HIS A 226 8.57 -14.81 -9.84
N GLY A 227 8.63 -15.50 -8.70
CA GLY A 227 9.54 -15.20 -7.60
C GLY A 227 9.43 -13.78 -7.03
N SER A 228 8.31 -13.08 -7.26
CA SER A 228 8.15 -11.68 -6.85
C SER A 228 8.08 -11.52 -5.33
N GLY A 229 7.62 -12.53 -4.59
CA GLY A 229 7.68 -12.56 -3.12
C GLY A 229 9.13 -12.55 -2.58
N SER A 230 10.01 -13.38 -3.14
CA SER A 230 11.44 -13.39 -2.78
C SER A 230 12.12 -12.05 -3.11
N ARG A 231 11.81 -11.48 -4.28
CA ARG A 231 12.28 -10.14 -4.66
C ARG A 231 11.82 -9.06 -3.69
N ALA A 232 10.56 -9.07 -3.26
CA ALA A 232 10.03 -8.12 -2.29
C ALA A 232 10.74 -8.22 -0.93
N ARG A 233 10.96 -9.44 -0.42
CA ARG A 233 11.71 -9.67 0.82
C ARG A 233 13.16 -9.17 0.74
N ASN A 234 13.84 -9.46 -0.36
CA ASN A 234 15.21 -8.97 -0.60
C ASN A 234 15.26 -7.45 -0.73
N ARG A 235 14.25 -6.83 -1.38
CA ARG A 235 14.11 -5.38 -1.49
C ARG A 235 13.98 -4.74 -0.11
N VAL A 236 13.08 -5.25 0.75
CA VAL A 236 12.91 -4.78 2.13
C VAL A 236 14.23 -4.89 2.90
N ARG A 237 14.90 -6.04 2.85
CA ARG A 237 16.18 -6.24 3.54
C ARG A 237 17.23 -5.22 3.12
N ARG A 238 17.37 -4.99 1.81
CA ARG A 238 18.32 -4.02 1.24
C ARG A 238 17.98 -2.59 1.69
N LEU A 239 16.72 -2.18 1.56
CA LEU A 239 16.31 -0.81 1.90
C LEU A 239 16.36 -0.53 3.40
N CYS A 240 16.00 -1.48 4.26
CA CYS A 240 16.18 -1.33 5.71
C CYS A 240 17.65 -1.04 6.04
N ARG A 241 18.60 -1.79 5.44
CA ARG A 241 20.03 -1.57 5.66
C ARG A 241 20.48 -0.20 5.15
N GLN A 242 20.02 0.24 3.98
CA GLN A 242 20.38 1.53 3.40
C GLN A 242 19.86 2.73 4.22
N LEU A 243 18.69 2.60 4.84
CA LEU A 243 18.05 3.69 5.60
C LEU A 243 18.43 3.74 7.09
N GLY A 244 19.32 2.85 7.54
CA GLY A 244 19.72 2.73 8.95
C GLY A 244 18.72 1.97 9.83
N GLY A 245 17.81 1.19 9.24
CA GLY A 245 16.90 0.31 9.96
C GLY A 245 17.62 -0.88 10.60
N SER A 246 17.09 -1.36 11.72
CA SER A 246 17.70 -2.48 12.44
C SER A 246 17.58 -3.81 11.66
N TYR A 247 18.53 -4.73 11.90
CA TYR A 247 18.47 -6.08 11.33
C TYR A 247 17.17 -6.80 11.74
N LEU A 248 16.73 -6.64 12.99
CA LEU A 248 15.49 -7.21 13.50
C LEU A 248 14.26 -6.64 12.76
N THR A 249 14.23 -5.34 12.49
CA THR A 249 13.19 -4.70 11.66
C THR A 249 13.14 -5.35 10.29
N SER A 250 14.30 -5.55 9.65
CA SER A 250 14.36 -6.18 8.33
C SER A 250 13.85 -7.62 8.33
N LEU A 251 14.16 -8.41 9.37
CA LEU A 251 13.67 -9.79 9.51
C LEU A 251 12.16 -9.81 9.76
N ARG A 252 11.66 -8.95 10.65
CA ARG A 252 10.24 -8.85 10.95
C ARG A 252 9.42 -8.50 9.71
N LEU A 253 9.86 -7.51 8.93
CA LEU A 253 9.18 -7.11 7.70
C LEU A 253 9.24 -8.22 6.63
N GLN A 254 10.38 -8.89 6.47
CA GLN A 254 10.48 -10.04 5.56
C GLN A 254 9.53 -11.19 5.94
N TRP A 255 9.47 -11.53 7.23
CA TRP A 255 8.54 -12.55 7.73
C TRP A 255 7.09 -12.13 7.47
N GLN A 256 6.78 -10.87 7.70
CA GLN A 256 5.43 -10.36 7.49
C GLN A 256 4.97 -10.44 6.03
N LEU A 257 5.85 -10.20 5.07
CA LEU A 257 5.51 -10.30 3.64
C LEU A 257 5.01 -11.70 3.25
N THR A 258 5.43 -12.75 3.98
CA THR A 258 4.98 -14.12 3.75
C THR A 258 3.47 -14.32 3.95
N ASN A 259 2.79 -13.43 4.70
CA ASN A 259 1.34 -13.47 4.86
C ASN A 259 0.58 -13.29 3.54
N SER A 260 1.23 -12.74 2.51
CA SER A 260 0.66 -12.57 1.18
C SER A 260 1.15 -13.59 0.15
N GLU A 261 1.84 -14.63 0.61
CA GLU A 261 2.45 -15.68 -0.22
C GLU A 261 1.91 -17.08 0.09
N VAL A 262 1.33 -17.27 1.27
CA VAL A 262 0.79 -18.55 1.71
C VAL A 262 -0.71 -18.43 1.82
N VAL A 263 -1.44 -19.24 1.06
CA VAL A 263 -2.86 -19.47 1.27
C VAL A 263 -2.97 -20.21 2.60
N ARG A 264 -3.49 -19.54 3.62
CA ARG A 264 -3.83 -20.23 4.86
C ARG A 264 -5.20 -20.86 4.64
N PRO A 265 -5.34 -22.20 4.75
CA PRO A 265 -6.66 -22.79 4.77
C PRO A 265 -7.43 -22.14 5.91
N ASP A 266 -8.60 -21.60 5.60
CA ASP A 266 -9.46 -21.00 6.60
C ASP A 266 -9.98 -22.11 7.52
N LEU A 267 -9.39 -22.21 8.70
CA LEU A 267 -9.75 -23.22 9.70
C LEU A 267 -11.10 -22.92 10.36
N ASN A 268 -11.67 -21.73 10.16
CA ASN A 268 -12.88 -21.27 10.84
C ASN A 268 -14.07 -21.09 9.90
N SER A 269 -13.89 -21.04 8.59
CA SER A 269 -14.98 -20.62 7.71
C SER A 269 -16.03 -21.69 7.44
N GLY A 270 -15.73 -22.98 7.57
CA GLY A 270 -16.66 -24.05 7.16
C GLY A 270 -17.15 -23.92 5.71
N THR A 271 -16.58 -23.00 4.93
CA THR A 271 -16.91 -22.74 3.54
C THR A 271 -15.95 -23.55 2.70
N PHE A 272 -16.53 -24.51 1.99
CA PHE A 272 -15.87 -25.20 0.91
C PHE A 272 -15.31 -24.15 -0.06
N VAL A 273 -13.99 -24.12 -0.20
CA VAL A 273 -13.32 -23.47 -1.31
C VAL A 273 -13.79 -24.23 -2.55
N TYR A 274 -14.68 -23.63 -3.34
CA TYR A 274 -14.96 -24.13 -4.67
C TYR A 274 -13.68 -23.96 -5.48
N ASP A 275 -13.02 -25.08 -5.77
CA ASP A 275 -11.91 -25.15 -6.70
C ASP A 275 -12.47 -24.77 -8.07
N PHE A 276 -12.29 -23.51 -8.46
CA PHE A 276 -12.71 -23.01 -9.76
C PHE A 276 -11.68 -23.49 -10.77
N ASP A 277 -12.00 -24.54 -11.50
CA ASP A 277 -11.23 -24.98 -12.67
C ASP A 277 -11.48 -23.99 -13.82
N PRO A 278 -10.50 -23.13 -14.16
CA PRO A 278 -10.66 -22.13 -15.20
C PRO A 278 -10.77 -22.74 -16.61
N ASP A 279 -10.46 -24.02 -16.76
CA ASP A 279 -10.53 -24.77 -18.03
C ASP A 279 -11.82 -25.60 -18.15
N SER A 280 -12.72 -25.55 -17.16
CA SER A 280 -14.03 -26.20 -17.28
C SER A 280 -14.90 -25.44 -18.28
N GLU A 281 -15.10 -26.01 -19.47
CA GLU A 281 -16.07 -25.53 -20.45
C GLU A 281 -17.47 -25.52 -19.82
N VAL A 282 -17.94 -24.34 -19.42
CA VAL A 282 -19.30 -24.17 -18.92
C VAL A 282 -20.26 -24.21 -20.10
N PRO A 283 -21.20 -25.18 -20.15
CA PRO A 283 -22.23 -25.24 -21.19
C PRO A 283 -23.05 -23.94 -21.26
N GLU A 284 -23.30 -23.47 -22.47
CA GLU A 284 -23.87 -22.14 -22.77
C GLU A 284 -25.29 -21.95 -22.23
N ASP A 285 -25.98 -23.04 -21.89
CA ASP A 285 -27.32 -23.09 -21.31
C ASP A 285 -27.38 -22.79 -19.80
N LEU A 286 -26.24 -22.70 -19.11
CA LEU A 286 -26.18 -22.41 -17.67
C LEU A 286 -25.90 -20.94 -17.31
N ARG A 287 -25.76 -20.04 -18.30
CA ARG A 287 -25.40 -18.62 -18.04
C ARG A 287 -26.53 -17.74 -17.49
N ILE A 288 -27.79 -18.17 -17.50
CA ILE A 288 -28.90 -17.34 -17.00
C ILE A 288 -29.95 -18.21 -16.30
N THR A 289 -29.65 -18.75 -15.11
CA THR A 289 -30.58 -18.91 -13.97
C THR A 289 -30.04 -19.95 -12.96
N ARG A 290 -29.54 -19.48 -11.81
CA ARG A 290 -29.93 -20.03 -10.48
C ARG A 290 -29.18 -19.35 -9.33
N TRP A 291 -29.87 -18.41 -8.70
CA TRP A 291 -29.81 -18.23 -7.25
C TRP A 291 -30.98 -19.00 -6.64
N ARG A 292 -30.77 -20.26 -6.21
CA ARG A 292 -31.57 -20.93 -5.15
C ARG A 292 -31.12 -22.37 -4.90
N ARG A 293 -30.90 -22.65 -3.61
CA ARG A 293 -30.89 -23.94 -2.89
C ARG A 293 -29.79 -24.93 -3.26
N LEU A 294 -28.98 -25.26 -2.26
CA LEU A 294 -28.98 -26.57 -1.62
C LEU A 294 -28.43 -26.44 -0.19
N SER A 295 -29.33 -26.33 0.78
CA SER A 295 -29.10 -26.90 2.11
C SER A 295 -29.48 -28.37 2.02
N ILE A 296 -28.63 -29.27 2.52
CA ILE A 296 -28.91 -30.62 3.05
C ILE A 296 -27.58 -31.42 3.07
N PHE A 297 -26.95 -31.46 4.26
CA PHE A 297 -26.33 -32.62 4.94
C PHE A 297 -25.20 -32.16 5.87
N ALA A 298 -25.58 -31.78 7.08
CA ALA A 298 -24.70 -31.83 8.25
C ALA A 298 -25.59 -32.19 9.46
N LYS A 299 -25.95 -33.47 9.52
CA LYS A 299 -26.22 -34.17 10.77
C LYS A 299 -25.42 -35.46 10.72
N ASP A 300 -24.68 -35.68 11.79
CA ASP A 300 -23.95 -36.89 12.17
C ASP A 300 -22.59 -37.09 11.48
N LEU A 301 -21.55 -36.47 12.06
CA LEU A 301 -20.30 -37.10 12.55
C LEU A 301 -19.37 -36.07 13.19
#